data_AF-A0A358Y7J2-F1
#
_entry.id   AF-A0A358Y7J2-F1
#
_cell.length_a   1.000
_cell.length_b   1.000
_cell.length_c   1.000
_cell.angle_alpha   90.00
_cell.angle_beta   90.00
_cell.angle_gamma   90.00
#
_symmetry.space_group_name_H-M   'P 1'
#
loop_
_entity.id
_entity.type
_entity.pdbx_description
1 polymer ?
#
loop_
_entity_poly.entity_id
_entity_poly.type
_entity_poly.pdbx_seq_one_letter_code
_entity_poly.pdbx_strand_id
1 'polypeptide(L)' 'MVTNLSEKPSIFCQFIAEIRDVNIQKDPMRFRRNMERIAE' A
#
# COMPACT_ATOMS: atom_id res chain seq x y z
N MET A 1 1.08 -14.62 18.03
CA MET A 1 0.55 -13.27 18.31
C MET A 1 0.42 -12.56 16.98
N VAL A 2 -0.73 -11.96 16.68
CA VAL A 2 -1.00 -11.25 15.42
C VAL A 2 -0.99 -9.76 15.71
N THR A 3 -0.29 -8.97 14.89
CA THR A 3 -0.25 -7.50 15.00
C THR A 3 -1.10 -6.89 13.88
N ASN A 4 -2.12 -6.12 14.24
CA ASN A 4 -2.98 -5.43 13.26
C ASN A 4 -2.40 -4.06 12.90
N LEU A 5 -1.84 -3.96 11.69
CA LEU A 5 -1.24 -2.73 11.19
C LEU A 5 -2.26 -1.65 10.81
N SER A 6 -3.56 -1.97 10.78
CA SER A 6 -4.63 -1.03 10.43
C SER A 6 -5.13 -0.20 11.62
N GLU A 7 -4.69 -0.50 12.85
CA GLU A 7 -5.15 0.19 14.06
C GLU A 7 -4.58 1.60 14.20
N LYS A 8 -3.46 1.88 13.52
CA LYS A 8 -2.81 3.20 13.52
C LYS A 8 -2.54 3.63 12.08
N PRO A 9 -2.89 4.87 11.71
CA PRO A 9 -2.57 5.38 10.38
C PRO A 9 -1.04 5.41 10.20
N SER A 10 -0.59 4.90 9.05
CA SER A 10 0.82 4.83 8.68
C SER A 10 0.99 4.98 7.18
N ILE A 11 2.22 5.25 6.74
CA ILE A 11 2.52 5.36 5.31
C ILE A 11 2.31 4.01 4.58
N PHE A 12 2.49 2.90 5.28
CA PHE A 12 2.16 1.56 4.80
C PHE A 12 0.66 1.44 4.46
N CYS A 13 -0.22 1.97 5.32
CA CYS A 13 -1.67 1.97 5.06
C CYS A 13 -2.00 2.75 3.77
N GLN A 14 -1.28 3.84 3.49
CA GLN A 14 -1.45 4.60 2.26
C GLN A 14 -1.05 3.79 1.02
N PHE A 15 0.09 3.10 1.03
CA PHE A 15 0.51 2.27 -0.11
C PHE A 15 -0.49 1.15 -0.39
N ILE A 16 -0.98 0.51 0.67
CA ILE A 16 -2.01 -0.52 0.57
C ILE A 16 -3.35 0.05 0.05
N ALA A 17 -3.71 1.28 0.44
CA ALA A 17 -4.91 1.94 -0.08
C ALA A 17 -4.79 2.24 -1.59
N GLU A 18 -3.63 2.75 -2.02
CA GLU A 18 -3.35 3.02 -3.45
C GLU A 18 -3.33 1.75 -4.31
N ILE A 19 -2.84 0.62 -3.77
CA ILE A 19 -2.89 -0.69 -4.43
C ILE A 19 -4.32 -1.19 -4.61
N ARG A 20 -5.22 -0.87 -3.67
CA ARG A 20 -6.63 -1.30 -3.69
C ARG A 20 -7.56 -0.37 -4.48
N ASP A 21 -7.14 0.85 -4.76
CA ASP A 21 -7.95 1.84 -5.49
C ASP A 21 -7.98 1.55 -7.00
N VAL A 22 -9.18 1.31 -7.54
CA VAL A 22 -9.43 0.92 -8.95
C VAL A 22 -9.02 1.97 -9.98
N ASN A 23 -8.89 3.23 -9.58
CA ASN A 23 -8.47 4.32 -10.45
C ASN A 23 -6.95 4.52 -10.40
N ILE A 24 -6.35 4.39 -9.20
CA ILE A 24 -4.91 4.61 -8.97
C ILE A 24 -4.09 3.38 -9.42
N GLN A 25 -4.56 2.17 -9.14
CA GLN A 25 -3.86 0.92 -9.46
C GLN A 25 -3.60 0.72 -10.96
N LYS A 26 -4.33 1.44 -11.82
CA LYS A 26 -4.13 1.48 -13.27
C LYS A 26 -2.80 2.10 -13.68
N ASP A 27 -2.12 2.86 -12.82
CA ASP A 27 -0.76 3.32 -13.05
C ASP A 27 0.24 2.20 -12.71
N PRO A 28 0.86 1.54 -13.71
CA PRO A 28 1.71 0.38 -13.47
C PRO A 28 3.04 0.75 -12.80
N MET A 29 3.56 1.96 -13.02
CA MET A 29 4.79 2.42 -12.37
C MET A 29 4.55 2.67 -10.89
N ARG A 30 3.41 3.28 -10.56
CA ARG A 30 3.00 3.50 -9.18
C ARG A 30 2.73 2.18 -8.44
N PHE A 31 2.04 1.24 -9.08
CA PHE A 31 1.80 -0.08 -8.53
C PHE A 31 3.11 -0.79 -8.16
N ARG A 32 4.08 -0.83 -9.09
CA ARG A 32 5.40 -1.45 -8.84
C ARG A 32 6.16 -0.78 -7.69
N ARG A 33 6.19 0.55 -7.66
CA ARG A 33 6.85 1.31 -6.58
C ARG A 33 6.21 1.06 -5.22
N ASN A 34 4.89 0.98 -5.15
CA ASN A 34 4.19 0.69 -3.90
C ASN A 34 4.49 -0.74 -3.41
N MET A 35 4.63 -1.71 -4.32
CA MET A 35 5.06 -3.07 -3.97
C MET A 35 6.50 -3.10 -3.45
N GLU A 36 7.42 -2.34 -4.07
CA GLU A 36 8.82 -2.21 -3.61
C GLU A 36 8.89 -1.59 -2.20
N ARG A 37 8.17 -0.49 -1.96
CA ARG A 37 8.10 0.20 -0.66
C ARG A 37 7.47 -0.63 0.46
N ILE A 38 6.64 -1.61 0.11
CA ILE A 38 6.05 -2.56 1.05
C ILE A 38 7.08 -3.63 1.47
N ALA A 39 8.08 -3.88 0.61
CA ALA A 39 9.13 -4.88 0.85
C ALA A 39 10.41 -4.30 1.50
N GLU A 40 10.56 -2.96 1.52
CA GLU A 40 11.56 -2.25 2.34
C GLU A 40 11.32 -2.45 3.84
#